data_AF-A0A8D7B2D3-F1
#
_entry.id   AF-A0A8D7B2D3-F1
#
_cell.length_a   1.000
_cell.length_b   1.000
_cell.length_c   1.000
_cell.angle_alpha   90.00
_cell.angle_beta   90.00
_cell.angle_gamma   90.00
#
_symmetry.space_group_name_H-M   'P 1'
#
loop_
_entity.id
_entity.type
_entity.pdbx_description
1 polymer ?
#
loop_
_entity_poly.entity_id
_entity_poly.type
_entity_poly.pdbx_seq_one_letter_code
_entity_poly.pdbx_strand_id
1 'polypeptide(L)' 'LEELNKNHNTYFISSNSDESWKPMREVACPICTVHLQVQVPASGSQTIECGVCQHPFLVSAD' A
#
# COMPACT_ATOMS: atom_id res chain seq x y z
N LEU A 1 -9.63 -30.70 -26.15
CA LEU A 1 -8.93 -29.41 -26.22
C LEU A 1 -9.25 -28.68 -24.92
N GLU A 2 -8.39 -28.59 -23.93
CA GLU A 2 -6.99 -28.95 -23.76
C GLU A 2 -6.73 -28.93 -22.25
N GLU A 3 -5.83 -29.78 -21.78
CA GLU A 3 -5.48 -29.96 -20.37
C GLU A 3 -4.58 -28.82 -19.84
N LEU A 4 -4.17 -28.93 -18.57
CA LEU A 4 -3.05 -28.28 -17.83
C LEU A 4 -3.56 -27.37 -16.68
N ASN A 5 -3.06 -27.42 -15.44
CA ASN A 5 -2.00 -28.16 -14.80
C ASN A 5 -2.05 -27.83 -13.29
N LYS A 6 -1.68 -28.81 -12.47
CA LYS A 6 -1.38 -28.74 -11.03
C LYS A 6 -0.49 -27.55 -10.64
N ASN A 7 -0.86 -26.89 -9.53
CA ASN A 7 -0.04 -26.35 -8.44
C ASN A 7 -0.97 -25.39 -7.66
N HIS A 8 -0.87 -25.09 -6.38
CA HIS A 8 -0.03 -25.47 -5.26
C HIS A 8 -0.82 -24.95 -4.04
N ASN A 9 -0.72 -25.65 -2.92
CA ASN A 9 -1.22 -25.22 -1.63
C ASN A 9 -0.94 -23.73 -1.42
N THR A 10 -1.88 -22.98 -0.83
CA THR A 10 -1.70 -22.17 0.39
C THR A 10 -2.95 -21.32 0.60
N TYR A 11 -3.69 -21.66 1.66
CA TYR A 11 -4.24 -20.73 2.65
C TYR A 11 -4.41 -19.26 2.22
N PHE A 12 -5.67 -18.80 2.29
CA PHE A 12 -6.09 -17.46 2.71
C PHE A 12 -6.28 -16.33 1.68
N ILE A 13 -7.44 -15.67 1.88
CA ILE A 13 -7.90 -14.35 1.43
C ILE A 13 -8.47 -14.27 0.01
N SER A 14 -9.80 -14.42 -0.04
CA SER A 14 -10.64 -13.64 -0.95
C SER A 14 -10.29 -12.16 -0.81
N SER A 15 -9.78 -11.53 -1.85
CA SER A 15 -9.94 -10.09 -2.08
C SER A 15 -9.62 -9.81 -3.54
N ASN A 16 -10.66 -9.38 -4.28
CA ASN A 16 -10.54 -8.77 -5.59
C ASN A 16 -9.43 -7.73 -5.55
N SER A 17 -8.24 -8.11 -6.03
CA SER A 17 -7.11 -7.19 -6.12
C SER A 17 -7.27 -6.51 -7.47
N ASP A 18 -8.25 -5.59 -7.51
CA ASP A 18 -8.27 -4.47 -8.43
C ASP A 18 -7.04 -3.60 -8.08
N GLU A 19 -5.86 -4.15 -8.33
CA GLU A 19 -4.58 -3.49 -8.19
C GLU A 19 -4.42 -2.56 -9.39
N SER A 20 -5.43 -1.70 -9.60
CA SER A 20 -5.31 -0.47 -10.36
C SER A 20 -4.19 0.30 -9.67
N TRP A 21 -2.99 0.21 -10.24
CA TRP A 21 -1.73 0.75 -9.74
C TRP A 21 -1.94 2.11 -9.07
N LYS A 22 -2.22 2.12 -7.76
CA LYS A 22 -2.47 3.40 -7.10
C LYS A 22 -1.15 4.13 -7.08
N PRO A 23 -1.13 5.39 -7.54
CA PRO A 23 0.11 6.13 -7.68
C PRO A 23 0.83 6.20 -6.34
N MET A 24 2.06 5.70 -6.31
CA MET A 24 2.98 5.97 -5.20
C MET A 24 3.33 7.45 -5.21
N ARG A 25 3.25 8.10 -4.07
CA ARG A 25 3.64 9.51 -3.88
C ARG A 25 4.74 9.59 -2.84
N GLU A 26 5.58 10.60 -3.00
CA GLU A 26 6.56 10.97 -1.99
C GLU A 26 5.89 11.84 -0.93
N VAL A 27 6.04 11.47 0.34
CA VAL A 27 5.56 12.22 1.49
C VAL A 27 6.68 12.41 2.49
N ALA A 28 6.69 13.54 3.19
CA ALA A 28 7.64 13.77 4.27
C ALA A 28 7.02 13.34 5.61
N CYS A 29 7.75 12.56 6.41
CA CYS A 29 7.35 12.29 7.79
C CYS A 29 7.43 13.59 8.60
N PRO A 30 6.36 14.03 9.29
CA PRO A 30 6.37 15.29 10.04
C PRO A 30 7.27 15.24 11.28
N ILE A 31 7.71 14.06 11.72
CA ILE A 31 8.49 13.87 12.94
C ILE A 31 10.00 13.89 12.65
N CYS A 32 10.46 13.11 11.67
CA CYS A 32 11.88 12.96 11.35
C CYS A 32 12.28 13.51 9.98
N THR A 33 11.33 14.15 9.28
CA THR A 33 11.49 14.82 7.97
C THR A 33 12.04 13.96 6.83
N VAL A 34 12.13 12.64 7.03
CA VAL A 34 12.49 11.69 5.98
C VAL A 34 11.40 11.62 4.92
N HIS A 35 11.81 11.46 3.67
CA HIS A 35 10.91 11.29 2.54
C HIS A 35 10.64 9.79 2.34
N LEU A 36 9.36 9.43 2.20
CA LEU A 36 8.87 8.06 2.07
C LEU A 36 8.05 7.97 0.80
N GLN A 37 8.27 6.92 0.01
CA GLN A 37 7.37 6.58 -1.10
C GLN A 37 6.26 5.68 -0.56
N VAL A 38 5.03 6.19 -0.57
CA VAL A 38 3.87 5.52 -0.02
C VAL A 38 2.71 5.58 -0.99
N GLN A 39 1.82 4.60 -0.88
CA GLN A 39 0.55 4.65 -1.58
C GLN A 39 -0.37 5.65 -0.87
N VAL A 40 -0.79 6.69 -1.58
CA VAL A 40 -1.78 7.64 -1.05
C VAL A 40 -3.20 7.20 -1.40
N PRO A 41 -4.18 7.48 -0.54
CA PRO A 41 -5.58 7.23 -0.87
C PRO A 41 -6.01 8.12 -2.05
N ALA A 42 -6.92 7.63 -2.88
CA ALA A 42 -7.48 8.42 -3.98
C ALA A 42 -8.41 9.55 -3.49
N SER A 43 -8.93 9.43 -2.26
CA SER A 43 -9.78 10.44 -1.62
C SER A 43 -9.73 10.29 -0.09
N GLY A 44 -9.88 11.38 0.64
CA GLY A 44 -9.88 11.39 2.11
C GLY A 44 -8.47 11.40 2.70
N SER A 45 -8.32 10.79 3.88
CA SER A 45 -7.05 10.68 4.59
C SER A 45 -6.79 9.25 5.03
N GLN A 46 -5.52 8.86 5.06
CA GLN A 46 -5.06 7.56 5.51
C GLN A 46 -3.95 7.75 6.54
N THR A 47 -3.98 6.99 7.62
CA THR A 47 -2.85 6.93 8.55
C THR A 47 -1.84 5.93 8.03
N ILE A 48 -0.59 6.34 7.95
CA ILE A 48 0.55 5.49 7.60
C ILE A 48 1.60 5.56 8.70
N GLU A 49 2.50 4.58 8.76
CA GLU A 49 3.59 4.55 9.74
C GLU A 49 4.94 4.82 9.07
N CYS A 50 5.75 5.69 9.66
CA CYS A 50 7.12 5.90 9.20
C CYS A 50 8.01 4.72 9.63
N GLY A 51 8.55 3.96 8.69
CA GLY A 51 9.46 2.84 9.02
C GLY A 51 10.80 3.24 9.67
N VAL A 52 11.15 4.53 9.70
CA VAL A 52 12.38 5.03 10.33
C VAL A 52 12.16 5.34 11.81
N CYS A 53 11.16 6.17 12.11
CA CYS A 53 10.88 6.61 13.48
C CYS A 53 9.69 5.90 14.14
N GLN A 54 9.05 4.97 13.43
CA GLN A 54 7.87 4.19 13.86
C GLN A 54 6.71 5.07 14.36
N HIS A 55 6.63 6.31 13.88
CA HIS A 55 5.54 7.21 14.20
C HIS A 55 4.45 7.16 13.12
N PRO A 56 3.19 6.93 13.50
CA PRO A 56 2.07 7.06 12.60
C PRO A 56 1.77 8.54 12.31
N PHE A 57 1.44 8.84 11.06
CA PHE A 57 1.03 10.17 10.61
C PHE A 57 -0.03 10.07 9.52
N LEU A 58 -0.82 11.13 9.37
CA LEU A 58 -1.87 11.21 8.35
C LEU A 58 -1.28 11.71 7.03
N VAL A 59 -1.62 11.00 5.96
CA VAL A 59 -1.48 11.44 4.58
C VAL A 59 -2.86 11.68 3.99
N SER A 60 -3.03 12.80 3.32
CA SER A 60 -4.29 13.14 2.63
C SER A 60 -4.18 12.83 1.14
N ALA A 61 -5.31 12.50 0.52
CA ALA A 61 -5.45 12.66 -0.91
C ALA A 61 -5.31 14.15 -1.25
N ASP A 62 -4.57 14.46 -2.31
CA ASP A 62 -4.43 15.82 -2.83
C ASP A 62 -5.79 16.39 -3.28
#